data_AF-A0A929X8D6-F1
#
_entry.id   AF-A0A929X8D6-F1
#
_cell.length_a   1.000
_cell.length_b   1.000
_cell.length_c   1.000
_cell.angle_alpha   90.00
_cell.angle_beta   90.00
_cell.angle_gamma   90.00
#
_symmetry.space_group_name_H-M   'P 1'
#
loop_
_entity.id
_entity.type
_entity.pdbx_description
1 polymer ?
#
loop_
_entity_poly.entity_id
_entity_poly.type
_entity_poly.pdbx_seq_one_letter_code
_entity_poly.pdbx_strand_id
1 'polypeptide(L)'
;MFDEENKAIIQRNDLATRFNCVPSQINYVISTRFTPIQGYYVESQRGGGGYIKIVRTQINEEDAKKSLLNKIGDKLTVKEANSLLEILNQEKLIINL
;
A
#
# COMPACT_ATOMS: atom_id res chain seq x y z
N MET A 1 8.77 -2.45 -12.15
CA MET A 1 9.08 -2.87 -10.75
C MET A 1 8.33 -4.14 -10.42
N PHE A 2 7.04 -4.23 -10.75
CA PHE A 2 6.30 -5.48 -10.65
C PHE A 2 6.55 -6.38 -11.86
N ASP A 3 6.57 -7.68 -11.64
CA ASP A 3 6.61 -8.73 -12.66
C ASP A 3 5.22 -8.98 -13.28
N GLU A 4 5.13 -9.97 -14.18
CA GLU A 4 3.88 -10.37 -14.83
C GLU A 4 2.82 -10.90 -13.82
N GLU A 5 3.25 -11.29 -12.62
CA GLU A 5 2.37 -11.75 -11.53
C GLU A 5 1.94 -10.63 -10.57
N ASN A 6 2.18 -9.36 -10.91
CA ASN A 6 1.91 -8.20 -10.06
C ASN A 6 2.69 -8.22 -8.72
N LYS A 7 3.91 -8.78 -8.71
CA LYS A 7 4.77 -8.89 -7.53
C LYS A 7 6.08 -8.15 -7.72
N ALA A 8 6.59 -7.57 -6.64
CA ALA A 8 7.91 -6.96 -6.60
C ALA A 8 8.66 -7.49 -5.38
N ILE A 9 9.87 -8.00 -5.59
CA ILE A 9 10.77 -8.46 -4.53
C ILE A 9 11.95 -7.49 -4.48
N ILE A 10 12.20 -6.93 -3.30
CA ILE A 10 13.29 -5.98 -3.08
C ILE A 10 14.14 -6.38 -1.89
N GLN A 11 15.43 -6.05 -1.96
CA GLN A 11 16.31 -6.04 -0.81
C GLN A 11 16.38 -4.63 -0.23
N ARG A 12 16.05 -4.50 1.05
CA ARG A 12 15.98 -3.20 1.73
C ARG A 12 17.32 -2.46 1.69
N ASN A 13 18.41 -3.17 1.93
CA ASN A 13 19.75 -2.56 2.02
C ASN A 13 20.25 -2.11 0.64
N ASP A 14 19.98 -2.90 -0.40
CA ASP A 14 20.35 -2.52 -1.77
C ASP A 14 19.59 -1.28 -2.22
N LEU A 15 18.28 -1.24 -1.93
CA LEU A 15 17.45 -0.11 -2.29
C LEU A 15 17.84 1.17 -1.52
N ALA A 16 18.14 1.03 -0.23
CA ALA A 16 18.64 2.12 0.60
C ALA A 16 19.98 2.66 0.06
N THR A 17 20.90 1.77 -0.33
CA THR A 17 22.19 2.14 -0.95
C THR A 17 22.00 2.87 -2.26
N ARG A 18 21.14 2.35 -3.15
CA ARG A 18 20.86 2.94 -4.46
C ARG A 18 20.27 4.36 -4.35
N PHE A 19 19.44 4.61 -3.35
CA PHE A 19 18.85 5.93 -3.09
C PHE A 19 19.64 6.77 -2.09
N ASN A 20 20.82 6.32 -1.67
CA ASN A 20 21.67 6.98 -0.70
C ASN A 20 20.92 7.42 0.57
N CYS A 21 20.13 6.50 1.14
CA CYS A 21 19.33 6.74 2.33
C CYS A 21 19.48 5.60 3.35
N VAL A 22 18.97 5.81 4.57
CA VAL A 22 19.01 4.79 5.62
C VAL A 22 17.91 3.72 5.41
N PRO A 23 18.12 2.45 5.81
CA PRO A 23 17.14 1.38 5.63
C PRO A 23 15.75 1.66 6.23
N SER A 24 15.67 2.48 7.28
CA SER A 24 14.39 2.88 7.88
C SER A 24 13.53 3.73 6.94
N GLN A 25 14.13 4.49 6.01
CA GLN A 25 13.36 5.25 5.01
C GLN A 25 12.64 4.32 4.04
N ILE A 26 13.27 3.21 3.66
CA ILE A 26 12.60 2.18 2.85
C ILE A 26 11.42 1.61 3.64
N ASN A 27 11.62 1.26 4.92
CA ASN A 27 10.51 0.76 5.75
C ASN A 27 9.35 1.77 5.84
N TYR A 28 9.66 3.06 6.01
CA TYR A 28 8.66 4.12 6.09
C TYR A 28 7.84 4.23 4.80
N VAL A 29 8.49 4.20 3.64
CA VAL A 29 7.79 4.21 2.35
C VAL A 29 6.92 2.96 2.20
N ILE A 30 7.46 1.78 2.51
CA ILE A 30 6.70 0.52 2.43
C ILE A 30 5.46 0.57 3.33
N SER A 31 5.60 0.99 4.59
CA SER A 31 4.48 1.01 5.54
C SER A 31 3.41 2.07 5.26
N THR A 32 3.74 3.13 4.51
CA THR A 32 2.81 4.25 4.26
C THR A 32 2.22 4.26 2.85
N ARG A 33 2.87 3.63 1.87
CA ARG A 33 2.46 3.66 0.45
C ARG A 33 2.02 2.32 -0.11
N PHE A 34 2.38 1.23 0.56
CA PHE A 34 2.02 -0.13 0.14
C PHE A 34 1.14 -0.78 1.21
N THR A 35 0.01 -0.13 1.46
CA THR A 35 -0.97 -0.58 2.45
C THR A 35 -2.08 -1.43 1.82
N PRO A 36 -2.78 -2.26 2.60
CA PRO A 36 -3.94 -3.01 2.10
C PRO A 36 -5.02 -2.13 1.47
N ILE A 37 -5.24 -0.91 1.99
CA ILE A 37 -6.24 0.00 1.43
C ILE A 37 -5.84 0.55 0.05
N GLN A 38 -4.54 0.61 -0.24
CA GLN A 38 -4.02 1.02 -1.55
C GLN A 38 -3.88 -0.18 -2.50
N GLY A 39 -4.39 -1.36 -2.14
CA GLY A 39 -4.31 -2.55 -2.98
C GLY A 39 -2.97 -3.28 -2.92
N TYR A 40 -2.30 -3.25 -1.77
CA TYR A 40 -1.04 -3.96 -1.59
C TYR A 40 -1.03 -4.88 -0.39
N TYR A 41 -0.48 -6.07 -0.60
CA TYR A 41 -0.07 -6.98 0.46
C TYR A 41 1.46 -7.03 0.52
N VAL A 42 2.01 -6.95 1.73
CA VAL A 42 3.46 -6.87 1.95
C VAL A 42 3.92 -7.96 2.91
N GLU A 43 4.93 -8.74 2.49
CA GLU A 43 5.62 -9.72 3.32
C GLU A 43 7.09 -9.32 3.49
N SER A 44 7.66 -9.57 4.68
CA SER A 44 9.08 -9.34 4.93
C SER A 44 9.73 -10.58 5.53
N GLN A 45 10.87 -11.00 4.97
CA GLN A 45 11.73 -12.04 5.53
C GLN A 45 12.99 -11.42 6.13
N ARG A 46 13.32 -11.81 7.37
CA ARG A 46 14.56 -11.41 8.07
C ARG A 46 15.64 -12.50 7.94
N GLY A 47 16.90 -12.13 8.15
CA GLY A 47 18.06 -13.04 8.07
C GLY A 47 18.94 -12.80 6.84
N GLY A 48 19.94 -13.66 6.63
CA GLY A 48 20.78 -13.64 5.42
C GLY A 48 19.93 -13.88 4.18
N GLY A 49 19.96 -12.96 3.23
CA GLY A 49 19.08 -13.00 2.04
C GLY A 49 17.66 -12.48 2.29
N GLY A 50 17.41 -11.75 3.38
CA GLY A 50 16.10 -11.15 3.66
C GLY A 50 15.61 -10.21 2.55
N TYR A 51 14.31 -10.26 2.29
CA TYR A 51 13.64 -9.45 1.27
C TYR A 51 12.32 -8.87 1.77
N ILE A 52 11.81 -7.89 1.03
CA ILE A 52 10.44 -7.40 1.13
C ILE A 52 9.74 -7.77 -0.18
N LYS A 53 8.63 -8.49 -0.08
CA LYS A 53 7.75 -8.83 -1.20
C LYS A 53 6.52 -7.97 -1.13
N ILE A 54 6.26 -7.24 -2.20
CA ILE A 54 5.10 -6.38 -2.37
C ILE A 54 4.24 -7.02 -3.47
N VAL A 55 2.98 -7.30 -3.16
CA VAL A 55 2.02 -7.89 -4.10
C VAL A 55 0.91 -6.88 -4.32
N ARG A 56 0.66 -6.50 -5.57
CA ARG A 56 -0.51 -5.68 -5.91
C ARG A 56 -1.71 -6.61 -5.98
N THR A 57 -2.65 -6.45 -5.05
CA THR A 57 -3.89 -7.21 -5.04
C THR A 57 -4.83 -6.58 -6.04
N GLN A 58 -5.42 -7.38 -6.92
CA GLN A 58 -6.63 -6.95 -7.62
C GLN A 58 -7.73 -6.87 -6.57
N ILE A 59 -7.92 -5.69 -5.99
CA ILE A 59 -9.11 -5.45 -5.19
C ILE A 59 -10.26 -5.45 -6.20
N ASN A 60 -11.05 -6.51 -6.22
CA ASN A 60 -12.30 -6.47 -6.96
C ASN A 60 -13.21 -5.41 -6.30
N GLU A 61 -14.09 -4.80 -7.09
CA GLU A 61 -14.89 -3.65 -6.65
C GLU A 61 -15.71 -3.94 -5.37
N GLU A 62 -16.12 -5.20 -5.16
CA GLU A 62 -16.86 -5.63 -3.98
C GLU A 62 -15.99 -5.67 -2.71
N ASP A 63 -14.76 -6.17 -2.81
CA ASP A 63 -13.82 -6.23 -1.68
C ASP A 63 -13.34 -4.82 -1.31
N ALA A 64 -13.20 -3.93 -2.31
CA ALA A 64 -12.95 -2.50 -2.07
C ALA A 64 -14.09 -1.89 -1.27
N LYS A 65 -15.33 -2.08 -1.73
CA LYS A 65 -16.54 -1.58 -1.08
C LYS A 65 -16.69 -2.12 0.35
N LYS A 66 -16.50 -3.42 0.57
CA LYS A 66 -16.56 -4.04 1.91
C LYS A 66 -15.48 -3.51 2.85
N SER A 67 -14.24 -3.38 2.36
CA SER A 67 -13.13 -2.80 3.14
C SER A 67 -13.40 -1.34 3.52
N LEU A 68 -13.97 -0.57 2.60
CA LEU A 68 -14.38 0.82 2.83
C LEU A 68 -15.47 0.90 3.91
N LEU A 69 -16.52 0.09 3.78
CA LEU A 69 -17.64 0.03 4.72
C LEU A 69 -17.18 -0.41 6.11
N ASN A 70 -16.28 -1.39 6.21
CA ASN A 70 -15.74 -1.84 7.50
C ASN A 70 -14.86 -0.79 8.20
N LYS A 71 -14.27 0.15 7.44
CA LYS A 71 -13.47 1.25 7.99
C LYS A 71 -14.31 2.43 8.43
N ILE A 72 -15.45 2.65 7.79
CA ILE A 72 -16.47 3.57 8.28
C ILE A 72 -17.17 2.84 9.44
N GLY A 73 -16.58 2.92 10.64
CA GLY A 73 -17.26 2.52 11.87
C GLY A 73 -18.46 3.44 12.15
N ASP A 74 -18.98 3.43 13.37
CA ASP A 74 -20.16 4.26 13.72
C ASP A 74 -19.91 5.77 13.60
N LYS A 75 -18.64 6.19 13.60
CA LYS A 75 -18.22 7.59 13.51
C LYS A 75 -16.98 7.72 12.64
N LEU A 76 -16.93 8.80 11.87
CA LEU A 76 -15.82 9.15 11.00
C LEU A 76 -15.41 10.60 11.27
N THR A 77 -14.13 10.87 11.47
CA THR A 77 -13.64 12.25 11.56
C THR A 77 -13.58 12.89 10.18
N VAL A 78 -13.66 14.22 10.11
CA VAL A 78 -13.52 14.97 8.84
C VAL A 78 -12.21 14.65 8.12
N LYS A 79 -11.12 14.42 8.86
CA LYS A 79 -9.83 14.06 8.30
C LYS A 79 -9.86 12.69 7.63
N GLU A 80 -10.46 11.70 8.28
CA GLU A 80 -10.60 10.35 7.72
C GLU A 80 -11.53 10.33 6.51
N ALA A 81 -12.60 11.13 6.54
CA ALA A 81 -13.50 11.32 5.41
C ALA A 81 -12.77 11.89 4.19
N ASN A 82 -11.95 12.93 4.37
CA ASN A 82 -11.17 13.53 3.29
C ASN A 82 -10.14 12.54 2.71
N SER A 83 -9.45 11.77 3.57
CA SER A 83 -8.53 10.74 3.09
C SER A 83 -9.24 9.63 2.32
N LEU A 84 -10.45 9.24 2.72
CA LEU A 84 -11.28 8.29 1.98
C LEU A 84 -11.69 8.82 0.61
N LEU A 85 -12.11 10.09 0.54
CA LEU A 85 -12.46 10.75 -0.71
C LEU A 85 -11.28 10.80 -1.70
N GLU A 86 -10.07 11.11 -1.21
CA GLU A 86 -8.86 11.08 -2.04
C GLU A 86 -8.61 9.68 -2.62
N ILE A 87 -8.77 8.63 -1.81
CA ILE A 87 -8.59 7.23 -2.25
C ILE A 87 -9.64 6.88 -3.32
N LEU A 88 -10.91 7.19 -3.08
CA LEU A 88 -11.98 6.90 -4.04
C LEU A 88 -11.79 7.62 -5.38
N ASN A 89 -11.30 8.85 -5.37
CA ASN A 89 -10.99 9.62 -6.57
C ASN A 89 -9.76 9.05 -7.31
N GLN A 90 -8.70 8.66 -6.58
CA GLN A 90 -7.51 8.02 -7.17
C GLN A 90 -7.84 6.71 -7.89
N GLU A 91 -8.74 5.91 -7.31
CA GLU A 91 -9.21 4.65 -7.87
C GLU A 91 -10.30 4.85 -8.96
N LYS A 92 -10.66 6.09 -9.31
CA LYS A 92 -11.71 6.45 -10.27
C LYS A 92 -13.09 5.84 -9.97
N LEU A 93 -13.35 5.58 -8.68
CA LEU A 93 -14.65 5.06 -8.23
C LEU A 93 -15.69 6.18 -8.09
N ILE A 94 -15.23 7.42 -7.94
CA ILE A 94 -16.04 8.64 -7.99
C ILE A 94 -15.41 9.61 -8.99
N ILE A 95 -16.23 10.48 -9.59
CA ILE A 95 -15.78 11.49 -10.54
C ILE A 95 -16.24 12.86 -10.03
N ASN A 96 -15.29 13.77 -9.83
CA ASN A 96 -15.42 15.14 -9.30
C ASN A 96 -15.72 15.28 -7.79
N LEU A 97 -15.02 16.24 -7.16
CA LEU A 97 -15.41 16.94 -5.93
C LEU A 97 -15.49 18.43 -6.22
#